data_AF-A0A959W793-F1
#
_entry.id   AF-A0A959W793-F1
#
_cell.length_a   1.000
_cell.length_b   1.000
_cell.length_c   1.000
_cell.angle_alpha   90.00
_cell.angle_beta   90.00
_cell.angle_gamma   90.00
#
_symmetry.space_group_name_H-M   'P 1'
#
loop_
_entity.id
_entity.type
_entity.pdbx_description
1 polymer ?
#
loop_
_entity_poly.entity_id
_entity_poly.type
_entity_poly.pdbx_seq_one_letter_code
_entity_poly.pdbx_strand_id
1 'polypeptide(L)'
;MFGRGRQIRVDGTVIAEAVHKSHTTDTGAQYTRMKYVVEFERPGVGMERIELKEAEKFGSKVMTSLTRGDTAPLLVDEKSGKVRFDTDDPRINLKAWVAKTKRRGDDEFKRALEGGDGDGD
;
A
#
# COMPACT_ATOMS: atom_id res chain seq x y z
N MET A 1 -6.27 20.16 -6.56
CA MET A 1 -7.38 19.72 -5.69
C MET A 1 -8.06 18.50 -6.30
N PHE A 2 -8.12 17.39 -5.57
CA PHE A 2 -9.13 16.35 -5.82
C PHE A 2 -10.47 16.95 -5.36
N GLY A 3 -11.42 17.12 -6.27
CA GLY A 3 -12.66 17.82 -5.97
C GLY A 3 -13.58 17.01 -5.05
N ARG A 4 -14.62 17.67 -4.53
CA ARG A 4 -15.80 17.02 -3.89
C ARG A 4 -16.63 16.20 -4.90
N GLY A 5 -15.99 15.57 -5.88
CA GLY A 5 -16.63 14.64 -6.81
C GLY A 5 -16.95 13.33 -6.11
N ARG A 6 -17.94 12.59 -6.61
CA ARG A 6 -18.19 11.21 -6.20
C ARG A 6 -16.94 10.40 -6.57
N GLN A 7 -16.32 9.80 -5.56
CA GLN A 7 -15.14 8.96 -5.71
C GLN A 7 -15.60 7.51 -5.66
N ILE A 8 -15.10 6.70 -6.59
CA ILE A 8 -15.30 5.25 -6.56
C ILE A 8 -14.00 4.57 -6.14
N ARG A 9 -14.16 3.45 -5.43
CA ARG A 9 -13.07 2.55 -5.07
C ARG A 9 -13.05 1.41 -6.05
N VAL A 10 -11.87 1.14 -6.59
CA VAL A 10 -11.61 0.00 -7.48
C VAL A 10 -10.31 -0.67 -7.05
N ASP A 11 -10.17 -1.95 -7.35
CA ASP A 11 -8.91 -2.66 -7.17
C ASP A 11 -8.12 -2.64 -8.48
N GLY A 12 -6.83 -2.30 -8.39
CA GLY A 12 -5.91 -2.32 -9.52
C GLY A 12 -4.76 -3.28 -9.28
N THR A 13 -4.29 -3.93 -10.34
CA THR A 13 -3.14 -4.83 -10.30
C THR A 13 -1.89 -4.08 -10.74
N VAL A 14 -0.84 -4.13 -9.92
CA VAL A 14 0.47 -3.59 -10.29
C VAL A 14 1.09 -4.50 -11.34
N ILE A 15 1.40 -3.94 -12.51
CA ILE A 15 2.00 -4.70 -13.62
C ILE A 15 3.48 -4.32 -13.84
N ALA A 16 3.91 -3.20 -13.28
CA ALA A 16 5.31 -2.78 -13.25
C ALA A 16 5.58 -1.81 -12.10
N GLU A 17 6.81 -1.82 -11.60
CA GLU A 17 7.31 -0.96 -10.56
C GLU A 17 8.70 -0.43 -10.95
N ALA A 18 8.98 0.81 -10.59
CA ALA A 18 10.28 1.41 -10.80
C ALA A 18 10.58 2.46 -9.73
N VAL A 19 11.86 2.74 -9.51
CA VAL A 19 12.27 3.88 -8.69
C VAL A 19 11.92 5.17 -9.44
N HIS A 20 11.15 6.04 -8.80
CA HIS A 20 10.85 7.38 -9.31
C HIS A 20 11.93 8.39 -8.90
N LYS A 21 12.29 8.41 -7.62
CA LYS A 21 13.30 9.33 -7.07
C LYS A 21 13.93 8.72 -5.82
N SER A 22 15.25 8.73 -5.75
CA SER A 22 15.99 8.50 -4.50
C SER A 22 16.51 9.84 -3.98
N HIS A 23 16.29 10.13 -2.70
CA HIS A 23 16.85 11.31 -2.03
C HIS A 23 17.52 10.90 -0.73
N THR A 24 18.78 11.31 -0.56
CA THR A 24 19.52 11.14 0.69
C THR A 24 19.43 12.45 1.46
N THR A 25 18.95 12.41 2.69
CA THR A 25 18.92 13.59 3.57
C THR A 25 20.30 13.90 4.12
N ASP A 26 20.49 15.12 4.62
CA ASP A 26 21.75 15.56 5.24
C ASP A 26 22.16 14.72 6.47
N THR A 27 21.21 13.98 7.05
CA THR A 27 21.41 13.01 8.14
C THR A 27 21.80 11.60 7.66
N GLY A 28 21.96 11.40 6.35
CA GLY A 28 22.29 10.10 5.74
C GLY A 28 21.10 9.16 5.52
N ALA A 29 19.86 9.57 5.85
CA ALA A 29 18.68 8.74 5.62
C ALA A 29 18.31 8.73 4.13
N GLN A 30 18.20 7.54 3.54
CA GLN A 30 17.81 7.37 2.15
C GLN A 30 16.30 7.16 2.02
N TYR A 31 15.66 7.99 1.20
CA TYR A 31 14.25 7.87 0.84
C TYR A 31 14.12 7.55 -0.65
N THR A 32 13.68 6.34 -0.94
CA THR A 32 13.30 5.93 -2.29
C THR A 32 11.80 6.10 -2.46
N ARG A 33 11.39 6.87 -3.47
CA ARG A 33 10.01 7.01 -3.92
C ARG A 33 9.81 6.12 -5.13
N MET A 34 8.84 5.23 -5.06
CA MET A 34 8.49 4.34 -6.16
C MET A 34 7.45 4.96 -7.09
N LYS A 35 7.40 4.45 -8.32
CA LYS A 35 6.29 4.61 -9.25
C LYS A 35 5.85 3.24 -9.75
N TYR A 36 4.58 3.13 -10.09
CA TYR A 36 3.92 1.90 -10.43
C TYR A 36 3.09 2.11 -11.69
N VAL A 37 3.05 1.10 -12.56
CA VAL A 37 2.01 1.00 -13.59
C VAL A 37 0.96 0.06 -13.05
N VAL A 38 -0.28 0.55 -12.98
CA VAL A 38 -1.42 -0.17 -12.43
C VAL A 38 -2.47 -0.35 -13.51
N GLU A 39 -2.99 -1.57 -13.62
CA GLU A 39 -4.06 -1.95 -14.51
C GLU A 39 -5.33 -2.22 -13.71
N PHE A 40 -6.46 -1.62 -14.09
CA PHE A 40 -7.72 -1.75 -13.34
C PHE A 40 -8.93 -1.61 -14.27
N GLU A 41 -10.05 -2.21 -13.90
CA GLU A 41 -11.32 -2.01 -14.60
C GLU A 41 -12.05 -0.79 -14.02
N ARG A 42 -12.37 0.18 -14.87
CA ARG A 42 -13.20 1.32 -14.49
C ARG A 42 -14.66 1.06 -14.86
N PRO A 43 -15.59 1.14 -13.90
CA PRO A 43 -17.02 0.98 -14.15
C PRO A 43 -17.51 1.89 -15.27
N GLY A 44 -18.14 1.30 -16.28
CA GLY A 44 -18.71 2.02 -17.42
C GLY A 44 -17.70 2.51 -18.47
N VAL A 45 -16.40 2.24 -18.31
CA VAL A 45 -15.35 2.62 -19.27
C VAL A 45 -14.61 1.39 -19.80
N GLY A 46 -14.21 0.46 -18.92
CA GLY A 46 -13.45 -0.74 -19.27
C GLY A 46 -12.06 -0.75 -18.65
N MET A 47 -11.16 -1.58 -19.18
CA MET A 47 -9.80 -1.76 -18.66
C MET A 47 -8.94 -0.53 -18.94
N GLU A 48 -8.32 0.03 -17.90
CA GLU A 48 -7.40 1.16 -17.99
C GLU A 48 -6.04 0.80 -17.40
N ARG A 49 -5.00 1.46 -17.91
CA ARG A 49 -3.62 1.35 -17.42
C ARG A 49 -3.05 2.73 -17.15
N ILE A 50 -2.54 2.96 -15.95
CA ILE A 50 -2.06 4.28 -15.52
C ILE A 50 -0.75 4.19 -14.74
N GLU A 51 0.11 5.20 -14.90
CA GLU A 51 1.28 5.39 -14.04
C GLU A 51 0.87 6.17 -12.78
N LEU A 52 1.13 5.58 -11.61
CA LEU A 52 0.91 6.19 -10.31
C LEU A 52 2.22 6.29 -9.55
N LYS A 53 2.42 7.42 -8.88
CA LYS A 53 3.56 7.62 -7.98
C LYS A 53 3.15 7.25 -6.58
N GLU A 54 4.09 6.72 -5.81
CA GLU A 54 3.91 6.52 -4.38
C GLU A 54 3.48 7.86 -3.73
N ALA A 55 2.45 7.78 -2.89
CA ALA A 55 1.89 8.95 -2.21
C ALA A 55 2.93 9.54 -1.24
N GLU A 56 3.06 10.87 -1.23
CA GLU A 56 4.09 11.55 -0.44
C GLU A 56 3.90 11.37 1.07
N LYS A 57 5.02 11.08 1.74
CA LYS A 57 5.18 10.96 3.19
C LYS A 57 5.01 12.33 3.86
N PHE A 58 3.78 12.80 4.07
CA PHE A 58 3.54 13.85 5.06
C PHE A 58 2.36 13.49 5.96
N GLY A 59 2.60 13.49 7.26
CA GLY A 59 1.58 13.26 8.29
C GLY A 59 1.69 11.91 8.99
N SER A 60 1.12 10.83 8.43
CA SER A 60 1.01 9.55 9.17
C SER A 60 0.66 8.29 8.34
N LYS A 61 0.31 8.42 7.06
CA LYS A 61 -0.19 7.31 6.23
C LYS A 61 0.82 6.95 5.17
N VAL A 62 1.80 6.15 5.57
CA VAL A 62 2.84 5.63 4.68
C VAL A 62 2.28 4.42 3.96
N MET A 63 2.39 4.39 2.64
CA MET A 63 2.04 3.22 1.84
C MET A 63 3.14 2.16 1.96
N THR A 64 2.79 0.87 1.98
CA THR A 64 3.77 -0.20 1.76
C THR A 64 4.26 -0.13 0.31
N SER A 65 5.53 -0.44 0.07
CA SER A 65 5.99 -0.64 -1.30
C SER A 65 5.25 -1.82 -1.92
N LEU A 66 4.83 -1.67 -3.17
CA LEU A 66 4.13 -2.71 -3.93
C LEU A 66 5.10 -3.37 -4.90
N THR A 67 4.77 -4.59 -5.31
CA THR A 67 5.50 -5.38 -6.29
C THR A 67 4.58 -5.80 -7.42
N ARG A 68 5.16 -6.21 -8.56
CA ARG A 68 4.38 -6.72 -9.68
C ARG A 68 3.50 -7.90 -9.24
N GLY A 69 2.22 -7.83 -9.59
CA GLY A 69 1.20 -8.81 -9.22
C GLY A 69 0.39 -8.41 -7.98
N ASP A 70 0.85 -7.43 -7.19
CA ASP A 70 0.10 -6.97 -6.03
C ASP A 70 -1.19 -6.25 -6.47
N THR A 71 -2.24 -6.46 -5.68
CA THR A 71 -3.50 -5.71 -5.81
C THR A 71 -3.46 -4.50 -4.89
N ALA A 72 -3.70 -3.32 -5.46
CA ALA A 72 -3.74 -2.05 -4.76
C ALA A 72 -5.11 -1.38 -4.91
N PRO A 73 -5.72 -0.92 -3.81
CA PRO A 73 -6.94 -0.14 -3.84
C PRO A 73 -6.66 1.26 -4.40
N LEU A 74 -7.53 1.68 -5.31
CA LEU A 74 -7.46 2.97 -5.99
C LEU A 74 -8.73 3.77 -5.72
N LEU A 75 -8.56 5.09 -5.65
CA LEU A 75 -9.64 6.07 -5.70
C LEU A 75 -9.65 6.72 -7.06
N VAL A 76 -10.76 6.61 -7.76
CA VAL A 76 -11.01 7.28 -9.05
C VAL A 76 -12.01 8.40 -8.82
N ASP A 77 -11.62 9.63 -9.17
CA ASP A 77 -12.54 10.76 -9.22
C ASP A 77 -13.38 10.67 -10.50
N GLU A 78 -14.68 10.40 -10.37
CA GLU A 78 -15.55 10.14 -11.53
C GLU A 78 -15.60 11.32 -12.51
N LYS A 79 -15.48 12.55 -12.00
CA LYS A 79 -15.59 13.78 -12.79
C LYS A 79 -14.33 14.09 -13.59
N SER A 80 -13.16 13.96 -12.97
CA SER A 80 -11.87 14.32 -13.58
C SER A 80 -11.08 13.14 -14.13
N GLY A 81 -11.51 11.91 -13.83
CA GLY A 81 -10.78 10.68 -14.18
C GLY A 81 -9.45 10.52 -13.44
N LYS A 82 -9.17 11.37 -12.45
CA LYS A 82 -7.91 11.30 -11.69
C LYS A 82 -7.92 10.07 -10.79
N VAL A 83 -6.83 9.32 -10.85
CA VAL A 83 -6.63 8.10 -10.06
C VAL A 83 -5.52 8.32 -9.04
N ARG A 84 -5.68 7.77 -7.84
CA ARG A 84 -4.65 7.73 -6.79
C ARG A 84 -4.81 6.47 -5.94
N PHE A 85 -3.77 6.09 -5.21
CA PHE A 85 -3.87 5.04 -4.21
C PHE A 85 -4.81 5.43 -3.05
N ASP A 86 -5.60 4.48 -2.57
CA ASP A 86 -6.36 4.61 -1.33
C ASP A 86 -5.49 4.27 -0.12
N THR A 87 -4.67 5.22 0.34
CA THR A 87 -3.73 5.00 1.45
C THR A 87 -4.42 4.80 2.81
N ASP A 88 -5.74 4.95 2.87
CA ASP A 88 -6.56 4.62 4.02
C ASP A 88 -6.93 3.12 4.09
N ASP A 89 -6.79 2.38 2.99
CA ASP A 89 -7.06 0.95 2.98
C ASP A 89 -5.95 0.17 3.73
N PRO A 90 -6.30 -0.72 4.67
CA PRO A 90 -5.33 -1.45 5.48
C PRO A 90 -4.42 -2.38 4.65
N ARG A 91 -4.79 -2.73 3.41
CA ARG A 91 -3.97 -3.58 2.52
C ARG A 91 -2.67 -2.91 2.10
N ILE A 92 -2.69 -1.58 1.95
CA ILE A 92 -1.52 -0.81 1.50
C ILE A 92 -1.02 0.18 2.55
N ASN A 93 -1.72 0.31 3.68
CA ASN A 93 -1.29 1.17 4.77
C ASN A 93 -0.21 0.48 5.63
N LEU A 94 1.02 1.00 5.61
CA LEU A 94 2.17 0.45 6.33
C LEU A 94 1.94 0.33 7.83
N LYS A 95 1.23 1.29 8.44
CA LYS A 95 0.93 1.23 9.88
C LYS A 95 0.03 0.05 10.22
N ALA A 96 -0.99 -0.19 9.39
CA ALA A 96 -1.88 -1.35 9.53
C ALA A 96 -1.11 -2.67 9.32
N TRP A 97 -0.23 -2.70 8.31
CA TRP A 97 0.63 -3.85 8.04
C TRP A 97 1.57 -4.17 9.22
N VAL A 98 2.32 -3.18 9.72
CA VAL A 98 3.22 -3.36 10.87
C VAL A 98 2.46 -3.80 12.12
N ALA A 99 1.28 -3.23 12.38
CA ALA A 99 0.45 -3.63 13.52
C ALA A 99 -0.01 -5.10 13.40
N LYS A 100 -0.39 -5.55 12.20
CA LYS A 100 -0.76 -6.94 11.95
C LYS A 100 0.43 -7.89 12.13
N THR A 101 1.61 -7.53 11.61
CA THR A 101 2.83 -8.32 11.75
C THR A 101 3.28 -8.44 13.21
N LYS A 102 3.23 -7.34 13.97
CA LYS A 102 3.53 -7.37 15.42
C LYS A 102 2.58 -8.27 16.20
N ARG A 103 1.27 -8.19 15.94
CA ARG A 103 0.29 -9.08 16.60
C ARG A 103 0.57 -10.55 16.30
N ARG A 104 0.80 -10.88 15.02
CA ARG A 104 1.14 -12.24 14.62
C ARG A 104 2.41 -12.76 15.30
N GLY A 105 3.44 -11.92 15.46
CA GLY A 105 4.66 -12.28 16.19
C GLY A 105 4.44 -12.48 17.69
N ASP A 106 3.57 -11.67 18.30
CA ASP A 106 3.20 -11.81 19.72
C ASP A 106 2.39 -13.09 19.98
N ASP A 107 1.46 -13.42 19.08
CA ASP A 107 0.68 -14.67 19.14
C ASP A 107 1.58 -15.91 18.92
N GLU A 108 2.54 -15.83 17.99
CA GLU A 108 3.50 -16.92 17.74
C GLU A 108 4.46 -17.11 18.93
N PHE A 109 4.91 -16.00 19.54
CA PHE A 109 5.74 -16.02 20.74
C PHE A 109 4.98 -16.60 21.95
N LYS A 110 3.72 -16.20 22.17
CA LYS A 110 2.87 -16.77 23.22
C LYS A 110 2.63 -18.26 23.03
N ARG A 111 2.35 -18.69 21.80
CA ARG A 111 2.18 -20.11 21.48
C ARG A 111 3.45 -20.93 21.74
N ALA A 112 4.64 -20.34 21.52
CA ALA A 112 5.91 -20.97 21.86
C ALA A 112 6.14 -21.07 23.38
N LEU A 113 5.67 -20.10 24.16
CA LEU A 113 5.71 -20.15 25.64
C LEU A 113 4.71 -21.15 26.22
N GLU A 114 3.50 -21.24 25.66
CA GLU A 114 2.45 -22.17 26.12
C GLU A 114 2.69 -23.62 25.68
N GLY A 115 3.53 -23.86 24.66
CA GLY A 115 3.92 -25.19 24.20
C GLY A 115 5.20 -25.74 24.86
N GLY A 116 5.78 -25.03 25.83
CA GLY A 116 7.08 -25.33 26.44
C GLY A 116 7.07 -26.20 27.70
N ASP A 117 5.91 -26.53 28.26
CA ASP A 117 5.77 -27.33 29.48
C ASP A 117 4.95 -28.60 29.19
N GLY A 118 5.58 -29.59 28.56
CA GLY A 118 4.95 -30.86 28.21
C GLY A 118 5.87 -32.10 28.20
N ASP A 119 7.15 -31.95 28.55
CA ASP A 119 8.03 -33.09 28.82
C ASP A 119 8.02 -33.34 30.33
N GLY A 120 6.96 -34.00 30.79
CA GLY A 120 6.95 -34.70 32.07
C GLY A 120 7.62 -36.06 31.88
N ASP A 121 8.79 -36.22 32.48
CA ASP A 121 9.36 -37.50 32.92
C ASP A 121 9.65 -37.42 34.42
#